data_AF-A0A2E7VML0-F1
#
_entry.id   AF-A0A2E7VML0-F1
#
_cell.length_a   1.000
_cell.length_b   1.000
_cell.length_c   1.000
_cell.angle_alpha   90.00
_cell.angle_beta   90.00
_cell.angle_gamma   90.00
#
_symmetry.space_group_name_H-M   'P 1'
#
loop_
_entity.id
_entity.type
_entity.pdbx_description
1 polymer ?
#
loop_
_entity_poly.entity_id
_entity_poly.type
_entity_poly.pdbx_seq_one_letter_code
_entity_poly.pdbx_strand_id
1 'polypeptide(L)'
;MEYVYAAMLLHAAEKEIDEKSVKAVLKGAGIDVDDARVKALVASLAGVDIAEAMTQAVAAPAAAAAAPAAAGGADAPAAEEAEEEEEE
;
A
#
# COMPACT_ATOMS: atom_id res chain seq x y z
N MET A 1 -9.52 1.30 8.65
CA MET A 1 -8.06 1.04 8.56
C MET A 1 -7.65 -0.30 9.16
N GLU A 2 -8.40 -0.81 10.14
CA GLU A 2 -8.26 -2.10 10.83
C GLU A 2 -7.94 -3.31 9.94
N TYR A 3 -8.59 -3.43 8.77
CA TYR A 3 -8.37 -4.53 7.83
C TYR A 3 -6.95 -4.56 7.26
N VAL A 4 -6.39 -3.40 6.91
CA VAL A 4 -5.04 -3.28 6.37
C VAL A 4 -4.01 -3.62 7.46
N TYR A 5 -4.22 -3.16 8.69
CA TYR A 5 -3.35 -3.51 9.81
C TYR A 5 -3.42 -4.99 10.17
N ALA A 6 -4.61 -5.61 10.11
CA ALA A 6 -4.73 -7.05 10.29
C ALA A 6 -3.96 -7.83 9.22
N ALA A 7 -4.05 -7.43 7.95
CA ALA A 7 -3.28 -8.03 6.87
C ALA A 7 -1.77 -7.84 7.05
N MET A 8 -1.31 -6.64 7.44
CA MET A 8 0.11 -6.39 7.70
C MET A 8 0.64 -7.17 8.91
N LEU A 9 -0.16 -7.32 9.97
CA LEU A 9 0.21 -8.15 11.10
C LEU A 9 0.38 -9.62 10.70
N LEU A 10 -0.56 -10.13 9.89
CA LEU A 10 -0.49 -11.51 9.38
C LEU A 10 0.74 -11.70 8.47
N HIS A 11 1.02 -10.72 7.60
CA HIS A 11 2.22 -10.73 6.77
C HIS A 11 3.50 -10.75 7.61
N ALA A 12 3.63 -9.86 8.58
CA ALA A 12 4.80 -9.79 9.47
C ALA A 12 4.98 -11.05 10.33
N ALA A 13 3.90 -11.79 10.59
CA ALA A 13 3.91 -13.07 11.29
C ALA A 13 4.08 -14.28 10.35
N GLU A 14 4.36 -14.05 9.06
CA GLU A 14 4.49 -15.06 8.01
C GLU A 14 3.28 -16.01 7.94
N LYS A 15 2.09 -15.48 8.22
CA LYS A 15 0.82 -16.20 8.14
C LYS A 15 0.11 -15.90 6.83
N GLU A 16 -0.61 -16.89 6.33
CA GLU A 16 -1.50 -16.69 5.20
C GLU A 16 -2.60 -15.65 5.52
N ILE A 17 -2.83 -14.76 4.55
CA ILE A 17 -3.85 -13.73 4.62
C ILE A 17 -5.09 -14.25 3.91
N ASP A 18 -5.95 -14.93 4.65
CA ASP A 18 -7.21 -15.49 4.17
C ASP A 18 -8.40 -14.92 4.97
N GLU A 19 -9.62 -15.24 4.54
CA GLU A 19 -10.83 -14.75 5.22
C GLU A 19 -10.88 -15.15 6.71
N LYS A 20 -10.40 -16.35 7.04
CA LYS A 20 -10.45 -16.90 8.39
C LYS A 20 -9.42 -16.23 9.29
N SER A 21 -8.18 -16.07 8.84
CA SER A 21 -7.11 -15.44 9.62
C SER A 21 -7.39 -13.95 9.85
N VAL A 22 -7.87 -13.21 8.84
CA VAL A 22 -8.26 -11.80 9.03
C VAL A 22 -9.44 -11.66 10.01
N LYS A 23 -10.49 -12.49 9.87
CA LYS A 23 -11.63 -12.49 10.81
C LYS A 23 -11.18 -12.82 12.24
N ALA A 24 -10.28 -13.78 12.41
CA ALA A 24 -9.79 -14.18 13.73
C ALA A 24 -9.03 -13.04 14.42
N VAL A 25 -8.16 -12.34 13.69
CA VAL A 25 -7.40 -11.19 14.23
C VAL A 25 -8.35 -10.07 14.64
N LEU A 26 -9.29 -9.68 13.77
CA LEU A 26 -10.23 -8.60 14.06
C LEU A 26 -11.17 -8.94 15.23
N LYS A 27 -11.67 -10.18 15.29
CA LYS A 27 -12.48 -10.65 16.43
C LYS A 27 -11.68 -10.71 17.72
N GLY A 28 -10.42 -11.13 17.67
CA GLY A 28 -9.52 -11.13 18.82
C GLY A 28 -9.26 -9.73 19.38
N ALA A 29 -9.32 -8.70 18.52
CA ALA A 29 -9.25 -7.29 18.89
C ALA A 29 -10.61 -6.70 19.34
N GLY A 30 -11.69 -7.49 19.37
CA GLY A 30 -13.03 -7.03 19.75
C GLY A 30 -13.73 -6.19 18.69
N ILE A 31 -13.32 -6.29 17.42
CA ILE A 31 -13.88 -5.53 16.30
C ILE A 31 -14.97 -6.35 15.61
N ASP A 32 -16.11 -5.71 15.33
CA ASP A 32 -17.16 -6.29 14.47
C ASP A 32 -16.67 -6.41 13.02
N VAL A 33 -16.74 -7.62 12.48
CA VAL A 33 -16.17 -7.93 11.17
C VAL A 33 -17.24 -7.89 10.07
N ASP A 34 -16.95 -7.14 9.02
CA ASP A 34 -17.73 -7.10 7.78
C ASP A 34 -17.13 -8.08 6.77
N ASP A 35 -17.87 -9.15 6.49
CA ASP A 35 -17.46 -10.21 5.56
C ASP A 35 -17.20 -9.70 4.14
N ALA A 36 -17.94 -8.69 3.66
CA ALA A 36 -17.74 -8.15 2.32
C ALA A 36 -16.39 -7.42 2.22
N ARG A 37 -16.02 -6.69 3.28
CA ARG A 37 -14.72 -5.99 3.35
C ARG A 37 -13.55 -6.96 3.48
N VAL A 38 -13.69 -8.04 4.24
CA VAL A 38 -12.67 -9.10 4.31
C VAL A 38 -12.46 -9.73 2.94
N LYS A 39 -13.54 -10.08 2.23
CA LYS A 39 -13.44 -10.66 0.89
C LYS A 39 -12.79 -9.73 -0.11
N ALA A 40 -13.17 -8.45 -0.10
CA ALA A 40 -12.55 -7.44 -0.96
C ALA A 40 -11.05 -7.32 -0.69
N LEU A 41 -10.64 -7.29 0.59
CA LEU A 41 -9.23 -7.23 0.98
C LEU A 41 -8.44 -8.43 0.46
N VAL A 42 -8.92 -9.65 0.73
CA VAL A 42 -8.24 -10.89 0.32
C VAL A 42 -8.15 -10.96 -1.21
N ALA A 43 -9.20 -10.56 -1.93
CA ALA A 43 -9.18 -10.49 -3.39
C ALA A 43 -8.20 -9.43 -3.92
N SER A 44 -8.12 -8.26 -3.28
CA SER A 44 -7.16 -7.21 -3.66
C SER A 44 -5.71 -7.57 -3.39
N LEU A 45 -5.45 -8.46 -2.43
CA LEU A 45 -4.11 -8.96 -2.11
C LEU A 45 -3.76 -10.24 -2.87
N ALA A 46 -4.70 -10.83 -3.62
CA ALA A 46 -4.44 -12.02 -4.41
C ALA A 46 -3.43 -11.70 -5.52
N GLY A 47 -2.22 -12.26 -5.42
CA GLY A 47 -1.14 -12.03 -6.36
C GLY A 47 -0.31 -10.77 -6.12
N VAL A 48 -0.52 -10.08 -4.99
CA VAL A 48 0.33 -8.95 -4.57
C VAL A 48 1.47 -9.48 -3.70
N ASP A 49 2.72 -9.17 -4.07
CA ASP A 49 3.86 -9.32 -3.16
C ASP A 49 3.89 -8.12 -2.21
N ILE A 50 3.51 -8.38 -0.95
CA ILE A 50 3.41 -7.33 0.06
C ILE A 50 4.79 -6.77 0.42
N ALA A 51 5.85 -7.58 0.39
CA ALA A 51 7.20 -7.12 0.73
C ALA A 51 7.74 -6.19 -0.35
N GLU A 52 7.51 -6.52 -1.62
CA GLU A 52 7.84 -5.64 -2.75
C GLU A 52 7.02 -4.35 -2.68
N ALA A 53 5.70 -4.45 -2.50
CA ALA A 53 4.81 -3.29 -2.42
C ALA A 53 5.19 -2.35 -1.26
N MET A 54 5.60 -2.89 -0.11
CA MET A 54 6.10 -2.08 1.01
C MET A 54 7.43 -1.39 0.69
N THR A 55 8.36 -2.11 0.04
CA THR A 55 9.65 -1.53 -0.37
C THR A 55 9.45 -0.38 -1.35
N GLN A 56 8.57 -0.56 -2.34
CA GLN A 56 8.19 0.50 -3.27
C GLN A 56 7.49 1.67 -2.58
N ALA A 57 6.61 1.39 -1.61
CA ALA A 57 5.94 2.45 -0.84
C ALA A 57 6.90 3.29 0.01
N VAL A 58 7.99 2.70 0.50
CA VAL A 58 9.05 3.39 1.25
C VAL A 58 10.00 4.14 0.32
N ALA A 59 10.29 3.58 -0.86
CA ALA A 59 11.20 4.17 -1.84
C ALA A 59 10.57 5.28 -2.70
N ALA A 60 9.23 5.31 -2.80
CA ALA A 60 8.54 6.40 -3.47
C ALA A 60 8.73 7.70 -2.67
N PRO A 61 9.33 8.76 -3.25
CA PRO A 61 9.31 10.07 -2.62
C PRO A 61 7.85 10.40 -2.34
N ALA A 62 7.54 10.85 -1.12
CA ALA A 62 6.25 11.43 -0.80
C ALA A 62 6.08 12.68 -1.66
N ALA A 63 5.63 12.49 -2.90
CA ALA A 63 5.31 13.55 -3.82
C ALA A 63 4.20 14.34 -3.13
N ALA A 64 4.60 15.49 -2.61
CA ALA A 64 3.75 16.40 -1.88
C ALA A 64 2.45 16.56 -2.66
N ALA A 65 1.34 16.31 -1.96
CA ALA A 65 0.02 16.65 -2.44
C ALA A 65 -0.03 18.15 -2.73
N ALA A 66 0.15 18.52 -4.00
CA ALA A 66 -0.27 19.80 -4.54
C ALA A 66 -1.58 19.56 -5.32
N ALA A 67 -2.63 20.19 -4.80
CA ALA A 67 -3.95 20.55 -5.35
C ALA A 67 -4.37 20.10 -6.78
N PRO A 68 -5.68 19.88 -7.01
CA PRO A 68 -6.18 19.39 -8.28
C PRO A 68 -6.09 20.46 -9.36
N ALA A 69 -5.43 20.15 -10.46
CA ALA A 69 -5.52 20.94 -11.69
C ALA A 69 -6.11 20.07 -12.80
N ALA A 70 -7.09 20.66 -13.46
CA ALA A 70 -7.98 20.09 -14.44
C ALA A 70 -7.28 19.54 -15.70
N ALA A 71 -7.95 18.58 -16.32
CA ALA A 71 -8.03 18.28 -17.75
C ALA A 71 -7.14 19.09 -18.71
N GLY A 72 -6.38 18.38 -19.55
CA GLY A 72 -6.00 18.88 -20.88
C GLY A 72 -4.62 18.46 -21.38
N GLY A 73 -4.58 17.35 -22.14
CA GLY A 73 -3.81 17.17 -23.39
C GLY A 73 -2.36 17.65 -23.56
N ALA A 74 -1.53 16.65 -23.94
CA ALA A 74 -0.50 16.67 -25.00
C ALA A 74 0.96 17.10 -24.68
N ASP A 75 1.83 16.15 -25.03
CA ASP A 75 3.24 16.22 -25.46
C ASP A 75 4.37 16.59 -24.49
N ALA A 76 5.35 15.69 -24.42
CA ALA A 76 6.63 15.71 -23.68
C ALA A 76 7.74 16.42 -24.51
N PRO A 77 9.06 16.32 -24.22
CA PRO A 77 9.79 15.85 -23.03
C PRO A 77 11.01 16.75 -22.61
N ALA A 78 11.75 16.27 -21.60
CA ALA A 78 13.20 16.43 -21.36
C ALA A 78 13.73 17.71 -20.66
N ALA A 79 14.21 17.51 -19.43
CA ALA A 79 15.39 18.18 -18.87
C ALA A 79 16.08 17.19 -17.91
N GLU A 80 16.90 16.31 -18.49
CA GLU A 80 18.08 15.76 -17.82
C GLU A 80 19.15 16.86 -17.69
N GLU A 81 20.11 16.61 -16.79
CA GLU A 81 21.36 17.34 -16.55
C GLU A 81 21.32 18.53 -15.57
N ALA A 82 21.60 18.20 -14.30
CA ALA A 82 22.75 18.79 -13.60
C ALA A 82 23.20 17.83 -12.50
N GLU A 83 24.11 16.92 -12.86
CA GLU A 83 25.11 16.35 -11.94
C GLU A 83 26.06 17.45 -11.44
N GLU A 84 26.83 17.10 -10.40
CA GLU A 84 27.98 17.81 -9.80
C GLU A 84 27.60 18.94 -8.83
N GLU A 85 28.13 19.04 -7.61
CA GLU A 85 29.28 18.39 -6.98
C GLU A 85 29.20 18.65 -5.44
N GLU A 86 29.88 17.79 -4.70
CA GLU A 86 30.51 17.90 -3.36
C GLU A 86 30.33 19.17 -2.48
N GLU A 87 30.04 18.97 -1.18
CA GLU A 87 30.98 19.35 -0.09
C GLU A 87 30.61 18.68 1.26
N GLU A 88 31.64 18.06 1.88
CA GLU A 88 31.80 17.33 3.16
C GLU A 88 31.35 15.86 3.32
#